data_AF-A0A1Q9XY09-F1
#
_entry.id   AF-A0A1Q9XY09-F1
#
_cell.length_a   1.000
_cell.length_b   1.000
_cell.length_c   1.000
_cell.angle_alpha   90.00
_cell.angle_beta   90.00
_cell.angle_gamma   90.00
#
_symmetry.space_group_name_H-M   'P 1'
#
loop_
_entity.id
_entity.type
_entity.pdbx_description
1 polymer ?
#
loop_
_entity_poly.entity_id
_entity_poly.type
_entity_poly.pdbx_seq_one_letter_code
_entity_poly.pdbx_strand_id
1 'polypeptide(L)'
;MSNPGFNSRTADKFVVRLPDGMRKAIEDLAGRNFSSMNTEIIRAIESHLEGQARQKILLDALQAQLPAGQVPARQQPQQQSEVDYLDGLKTGTR
;
A
#
# COMPACT_ATOMS: atom_id res chain seq x y z
N MET A 1 9.09 35.91 -6.11
CA MET A 1 10.02 34.77 -5.98
C MET A 1 9.44 33.63 -6.80
N SER A 2 9.94 33.44 -8.02
CA SER A 2 9.50 32.37 -8.90
C SER A 2 9.80 31.04 -8.22
N ASN A 3 8.76 30.29 -7.85
CA ASN A 3 8.92 28.96 -7.24
C ASN A 3 9.76 28.12 -8.22
N PRO A 4 10.98 27.66 -7.86
CA PRO A 4 11.83 26.94 -8.80
C PRO A 4 11.04 25.76 -9.33
N GLY A 5 10.70 25.83 -10.62
CA GLY A 5 9.63 25.04 -11.21
C GLY A 5 9.83 23.56 -10.94
N PHE A 6 8.85 22.93 -10.29
CA PHE A 6 8.75 21.48 -10.22
C PHE A 6 8.76 20.94 -11.65
N ASN A 7 9.88 20.33 -12.02
CA ASN A 7 10.10 19.70 -13.31
C ASN A 7 10.34 18.21 -13.04
N SER A 8 10.00 17.34 -13.99
CA SER A 8 10.35 15.92 -13.94
C SER A 8 11.83 15.67 -13.62
N ARG A 9 12.72 16.61 -13.94
CA ARG A 9 14.15 16.54 -13.58
C ARG A 9 14.47 16.74 -12.10
N THR A 10 13.66 17.53 -11.38
CA THR A 10 13.82 17.82 -9.95
C THR A 10 12.88 17.00 -9.07
N ALA A 11 12.00 16.21 -9.66
CA ALA A 11 11.08 15.34 -8.94
C ALA A 11 11.81 14.16 -8.27
N ASP A 12 11.30 13.75 -7.11
CA ASP A 12 11.73 12.53 -6.41
C ASP A 12 11.44 11.30 -7.26
N LYS A 13 12.35 10.32 -7.22
CA LYS A 13 12.28 9.12 -8.04
C LYS A 13 12.34 7.89 -7.16
N PHE A 14 11.49 6.93 -7.46
CA PHE A 14 11.47 5.65 -6.79
C PHE A 14 11.53 4.52 -7.81
N VAL A 15 12.41 3.55 -7.59
CA VAL A 15 12.51 2.36 -8.45
C VAL A 15 11.70 1.24 -7.81
N VAL A 16 10.57 0.90 -8.41
CA VAL A 16 9.68 -0.17 -7.92
C VAL A 16 9.96 -1.48 -8.66
N ARG A 17 10.01 -2.59 -7.93
CA ARG A 17 9.97 -3.95 -8.50
C ARG A 17 8.50 -4.36 -8.63
N LEU A 18 8.04 -4.51 -9.86
CA LEU A 18 6.68 -4.94 -10.15
C LEU A 18 6.64 -6.47 -10.31
N PRO A 19 5.59 -7.15 -9.82
CA PRO A 19 5.36 -8.55 -10.12
C PRO A 19 5.06 -8.75 -11.62
N ASP A 20 5.19 -9.99 -12.07
CA ASP A 20 4.99 -10.34 -13.47
C ASP A 20 3.61 -9.91 -13.98
N GLY A 21 3.58 -9.37 -15.21
CA GLY A 21 2.36 -8.89 -15.87
C GLY A 21 1.85 -7.52 -15.39
N MET A 22 2.21 -7.05 -14.19
CA MET A 22 1.70 -5.78 -13.65
C MET A 22 2.13 -4.57 -14.49
N ARG A 23 3.37 -4.55 -14.98
CA ARG A 23 3.86 -3.47 -15.87
C ARG A 23 2.98 -3.33 -17.12
N LYS A 24 2.64 -4.46 -17.76
CA LYS A 24 1.82 -4.49 -18.97
C LYS A 24 0.40 -3.99 -18.68
N ALA A 25 -0.18 -4.39 -17.55
CA ALA A 25 -1.50 -3.91 -17.14
C ALA A 25 -1.54 -2.37 -16.94
N ILE A 26 -0.46 -1.78 -16.40
CA ILE A 26 -0.33 -0.33 -16.26
C ILE A 26 -0.18 0.34 -17.64
N GLU A 27 0.59 -0.25 -18.55
CA GLU A 27 0.73 0.24 -19.93
C GLU A 27 -0.60 0.25 -20.68
N ASP A 28 -1.36 -0.84 -20.61
CA ASP A 28 -2.70 -0.96 -21.21
C ASP A 28 -3.69 0.05 -20.59
N LEU A 29 -3.57 0.33 -19.29
CA LEU A 29 -4.38 1.36 -18.62
C LEU A 29 -4.01 2.77 -19.10
N ALA A 30 -2.72 3.09 -19.16
CA ALA A 30 -2.22 4.38 -19.65
C ALA A 30 -2.64 4.63 -21.10
N GLY A 31 -2.57 3.60 -21.95
CA GLY A 31 -3.03 3.66 -23.34
C GLY A 31 -4.52 3.98 -23.47
N ARG A 32 -5.36 3.35 -22.63
CA ARG A 32 -6.82 3.64 -22.58
C ARG A 32 -7.14 5.05 -22.09
N ASN A 33 -6.34 5.57 -21.17
CA ASN A 33 -6.55 6.88 -20.54
C ASN A 33 -5.82 8.03 -21.25
N PHE A 34 -5.16 7.76 -22.39
CA PHE A 34 -4.34 8.71 -23.15
C PHE A 34 -3.32 9.44 -22.25
N SER A 35 -2.72 8.72 -21.30
CA SER A 35 -1.82 9.26 -20.28
C SER A 35 -0.49 8.49 -20.26
N SER A 36 0.45 8.94 -19.43
CA SER A 36 1.71 8.21 -19.22
C SER A 36 1.57 7.17 -18.12
N MET A 37 2.37 6.09 -18.18
CA MET A 37 2.44 5.11 -17.08
C MET A 37 2.74 5.78 -15.72
N ASN A 38 3.59 6.82 -15.71
CA ASN A 38 3.87 7.57 -14.49
C ASN A 38 2.61 8.24 -13.94
N THR A 39 1.82 8.89 -14.81
CA THR A 39 0.56 9.54 -14.43
C THR A 39 -0.41 8.55 -13.80
N GLU A 40 -0.55 7.36 -14.36
CA GLU A 40 -1.46 6.34 -13.80
C GLU A 40 -0.95 5.77 -12.48
N ILE A 41 0.37 5.57 -12.33
CA ILE A 41 0.96 5.14 -11.05
C ILE A 41 0.72 6.20 -9.96
N ILE A 42 0.96 7.47 -10.26
CA ILE A 42 0.72 8.56 -9.29
C ILE A 42 -0.76 8.65 -8.93
N ARG A 43 -1.68 8.60 -9.89
CA ARG A 43 -3.13 8.59 -9.64
C ARG A 43 -3.57 7.43 -8.76
N ALA A 44 -3.03 6.23 -8.98
CA ALA A 44 -3.33 5.07 -8.16
C ALA A 44 -2.85 5.27 -6.71
N ILE A 45 -1.65 5.82 -6.52
CA ILE A 45 -1.11 6.14 -5.19
C ILE A 45 -1.95 7.22 -4.50
N GLU A 46 -2.27 8.32 -5.19
CA GLU A 46 -3.12 9.39 -4.68
C GLU A 46 -4.49 8.86 -4.25
N SER A 47 -5.14 8.08 -5.11
CA SER A 47 -6.44 7.46 -4.80
C SER A 47 -6.37 6.54 -3.58
N HIS A 48 -5.28 5.77 -3.45
CA HIS A 48 -5.08 4.92 -2.29
C HIS A 48 -4.91 5.74 -1.00
N LEU A 49 -4.04 6.76 -1.02
CA LEU A 49 -3.79 7.62 0.14
C LEU A 49 -5.03 8.41 0.57
N GLU A 50 -5.75 9.00 -0.37
CA GLU A 50 -7.02 9.69 -0.10
C GLU A 50 -8.10 8.75 0.43
N GLY A 51 -8.22 7.56 -0.17
CA GLY A 51 -9.17 6.54 0.26
C GLY A 51 -8.96 6.14 1.71
N GLN A 52 -7.70 5.92 2.12
CA GLN A 52 -7.33 5.61 3.50
C GLN A 52 -7.68 6.76 4.45
N ALA A 53 -7.41 8.02 4.05
CA ALA A 53 -7.75 9.18 4.87
C ALA A 53 -9.26 9.32 5.08
N ARG A 54 -10.05 9.16 4.00
CA ARG A 54 -11.53 9.21 4.08
C ARG A 54 -12.07 8.07 4.95
N GLN A 55 -11.54 6.85 4.79
CA GLN A 55 -11.95 5.70 5.60
C GLN A 55 -11.68 5.94 7.09
N LYS A 56 -10.52 6.51 7.43
CA LYS A 56 -10.18 6.85 8.82
C LYS A 56 -11.17 7.85 9.41
N ILE A 57 -11.49 8.93 8.70
CA ILE A 57 -12.45 9.94 9.17
C ILE A 57 -13.83 9.32 9.41
N LEU A 58 -14.29 8.45 8.51
CA LEU A 58 -15.57 7.76 8.67
C LEU A 58 -15.57 6.84 9.90
N LEU A 59 -14.50 6.09 10.13
CA LEU A 59 -14.37 5.25 11.32
C LEU A 59 -14.34 6.09 12.61
N ASP A 60 -13.61 7.20 12.60
CA ASP A 60 -13.53 8.11 13.75
C ASP A 60 -14.91 8.75 14.04
N ALA A 61 -15.67 9.12 13.00
CA ALA A 61 -17.04 9.64 13.12
C ALA A 61 -18.03 8.59 13.64
N LEU A 62 -17.95 7.35 13.14
CA LEU A 62 -18.76 6.24 13.65
C LEU A 62 -18.45 5.97 15.13
N GLN A 63 -17.17 5.92 15.50
CA GLN A 63 -16.75 5.68 16.88
C GLN A 63 -17.27 6.76 17.84
N ALA A 64 -17.29 8.03 17.40
CA ALA A 64 -17.82 9.15 18.19
C ALA A 64 -19.34 9.08 18.39
N GLN A 65 -20.07 8.43 17.49
CA GLN A 65 -21.53 8.26 17.57
C GLN A 65 -21.95 6.99 18.32
N LEU A 66 -21.05 6.03 18.49
CA LEU A 66 -21.31 4.83 19.29
C LEU A 66 -21.28 5.17 20.79
N PRO A 67 -22.36 4.90 21.54
CA PRO A 67 -22.32 5.01 23.00
C PRO A 67 -21.27 4.02 23.53
N ALA A 68 -20.55 4.41 24.59
CA ALA A 68 -19.34 3.77 25.12
C ALA A 68 -19.48 2.30 25.63
N GLY A 69 -20.53 1.58 25.26
CA GLY A 69 -20.84 0.22 25.73
C GLY A 69 -21.03 -0.86 24.66
N GLN A 70 -20.83 -0.57 23.37
CA GLN A 70 -21.09 -1.55 22.28
C GLN A 70 -19.91 -1.79 21.34
N VAL A 71 -18.67 -1.46 21.72
CA VAL A 71 -17.51 -1.82 20.89
C VAL A 71 -17.16 -3.28 21.18
N PRO A 72 -17.34 -4.23 20.25
CA PRO A 72 -16.88 -5.60 20.46
C PRO A 72 -15.36 -5.56 20.68
N ALA A 73 -14.92 -6.23 21.74
CA ALA A 73 -13.51 -6.31 22.09
C ALA A 73 -12.70 -6.71 20.84
N ARG A 74 -11.72 -5.88 20.46
CA ARG A 74 -10.69 -6.28 19.50
C ARG A 74 -10.08 -7.57 20.02
N GLN A 75 -10.43 -8.70 19.43
CA GLN A 75 -9.65 -9.91 19.58
C GLN A 75 -8.30 -9.59 18.94
N GLN A 76 -7.32 -9.31 19.79
CA GLN A 76 -5.93 -9.26 19.38
C GLN A 76 -5.68 -10.56 18.63
N PRO A 77 -5.16 -10.51 17.38
CA PRO A 77 -4.74 -11.73 16.71
C PRO A 77 -3.82 -12.47 17.66
N GLN A 78 -4.25 -13.65 18.08
CA GLN A 78 -3.39 -14.55 18.84
C GLN A 78 -2.08 -14.67 18.06
N GLN A 79 -0.97 -14.39 18.74
CA GLN A 79 0.37 -14.64 18.25
C GLN A 79 0.44 -16.13 17.86
N GLN A 80 0.17 -16.43 16.60
CA GLN A 80 0.31 -17.77 16.06
C GLN A 80 1.74 -17.92 15.57
N SER A 81 2.47 -18.67 16.39
CA SER A 81 3.65 -19.48 16.09
C SER A 81 4.85 -18.75 15.48
N GLU A 82 5.78 -18.43 16.37
CA GLU A 82 7.21 -18.67 16.20
C GLU A 82 7.45 -19.83 15.21
N VAL A 83 7.77 -19.47 13.97
CA VAL A 83 8.26 -20.42 12.98
C VAL A 83 9.64 -20.87 13.44
N ASP A 84 9.67 -22.06 14.04
CA ASP A 84 10.88 -22.78 14.45
C ASP A 84 11.72 -23.11 13.22
N TYR A 85 12.68 -22.22 12.89
CA TYR A 85 13.62 -22.39 11.80
C TYR A 85 14.81 -23.26 12.23
N LEU A 86 14.59 -24.42 12.86
CA LEU A 86 15.67 -25.35 13.17
C LEU A 86 15.24 -26.81 13.06
N ASP A 87 14.75 -27.23 11.88
CA ASP A 87 14.79 -28.65 11.55
C ASP A 87 15.12 -28.86 10.06
N GLY A 88 16.23 -29.56 9.78
CA GLY A 88 16.48 -30.11 8.45
C GLY A 88 17.92 -30.11 7.90
N LEU A 89 18.91 -29.49 8.54
CA LEU A 89 20.30 -29.60 8.06
C LEU A 89 21.27 -29.73 9.22
N LYS A 90 21.32 -30.91 9.86
CA LYS A 90 22.54 -31.66 10.23
C LYS A 90 22.14 -33.00 10.86
N THR A 91 22.32 -34.10 10.14
CA THR A 91 23.11 -35.27 10.56
C THR A 91 22.94 -36.39 9.54
N GLY A 92 24.06 -36.92 9.05
CA GLY A 92 24.10 -37.96 8.04
C GLY A 92 25.53 -38.32 7.70
N THR A 93 26.30 -38.68 8.71
CA THR A 93 27.59 -39.33 8.60
C THR A 93 27.39 -40.69 7.92
N ARG A 94 27.96 -40.88 6.72
CA ARG A 94 28.66 -42.10 6.29
C ARG A 94 29.47 -41.82 5.04
#